data_AF-A0A377JX40-F1
#
_entry.id   AF-A0A377JX40-F1
#
_cell.length_a   1.000
_cell.length_b   1.000
_cell.length_c   1.000
_cell.angle_alpha   90.00
_cell.angle_beta   90.00
_cell.angle_gamma   90.00
#
_symmetry.space_group_name_H-M   'P 1'
#
loop_
_entity.id
_entity.type
_entity.pdbx_description
1 polymer ?
#
loop_
_entity_poly.entity_id
_entity_poly.type
_entity_poly.pdbx_seq_one_letter_code
_entity_poly.pdbx_strand_id
1 'polypeptide(L)'
;MNQEAYGEIVDIEFLQSLKLPSFIIDQMYIDGAYHHPTFLYESLWNIGVLIILLLVSRNRMFFGQIFLIYVSLYSVGRFWIEGLRTDSLMLTANLRMAQVLSIVLLIGSILTYIYLKKSKEEDLHGSIT
;
A
#
# COMPACT_ATOMS: atom_id res chain seq x y z
N MET A 1 -0.48 -15.87 -14.62
CA MET A 1 -0.42 -14.45 -14.19
C MET A 1 -1.19 -13.66 -15.23
N ASN A 2 -2.22 -12.90 -14.86
CA ASN A 2 -2.92 -12.05 -15.81
C ASN A 2 -2.00 -10.86 -16.08
N GLN A 3 -1.45 -10.74 -17.29
CA GLN A 3 -0.50 -9.69 -17.71
C GLN A 3 -1.19 -8.32 -17.88
N GLU A 4 -2.11 -7.99 -16.96
CA GLU A 4 -2.97 -6.80 -17.01
C GLU A 4 -2.50 -5.71 -16.03
N ALA A 5 -1.57 -6.06 -15.12
CA ALA A 5 -1.04 -5.15 -14.10
C ALA A 5 0.48 -5.24 -14.10
N TYR A 6 1.12 -4.42 -14.94
CA TYR A 6 2.56 -4.25 -15.01
C TYR A 6 2.92 -2.76 -14.95
N GLY A 7 4.18 -2.46 -14.68
CA GLY A 7 4.66 -1.08 -14.58
C GLY A 7 5.43 -0.62 -15.81
N GLU A 8 6.18 0.46 -15.65
CA GLU A 8 7.01 1.00 -16.72
C GLU A 8 8.06 0.01 -17.24
N ILE A 9 8.56 0.28 -18.45
CA ILE A 9 9.58 -0.53 -19.12
C ILE A 9 10.90 -0.44 -18.34
N VAL A 10 11.53 -1.59 -18.15
CA VAL A 10 12.81 -1.75 -17.44
C VAL A 10 13.76 -2.64 -18.22
N ASP A 11 15.04 -2.49 -17.93
CA ASP A 11 16.06 -3.39 -18.46
C ASP A 11 15.98 -4.78 -17.81
N ILE A 12 16.33 -5.82 -18.58
CA ILE A 12 16.40 -7.19 -18.07
C ILE A 12 17.41 -7.34 -16.92
N GLU A 13 18.47 -6.55 -16.95
CA GLU A 13 19.51 -6.51 -15.92
C GLU A 13 18.93 -6.09 -14.56
N PHE A 14 17.98 -5.15 -14.57
CA PHE A 14 17.25 -4.76 -13.36
C PHE A 14 16.45 -5.94 -12.79
N LEU A 15 15.71 -6.67 -13.63
CA LEU A 15 14.94 -7.84 -13.19
C LEU A 15 15.83 -8.97 -12.65
N GLN A 16 17.00 -9.18 -13.26
CA GLN A 16 17.97 -10.15 -12.79
C GLN A 16 18.61 -9.73 -11.45
N SER A 17 18.82 -8.43 -11.22
CA SER A 17 19.33 -7.90 -9.95
C SER A 17 18.40 -8.21 -8.77
N LEU A 18 17.08 -8.32 -9.02
CA LEU A 18 16.07 -8.68 -8.03
C LEU A 18 16.12 -10.17 -7.65
N LYS A 19 17.00 -10.97 -8.27
CA LYS A 19 17.15 -12.42 -8.04
C LYS A 19 15.82 -13.18 -8.13
N LEU A 20 14.97 -12.76 -9.06
CA LEU A 20 13.68 -13.39 -9.29
C LEU A 20 13.88 -14.73 -10.02
N PRO A 21 13.02 -15.74 -9.74
CA PRO A 21 12.95 -16.93 -10.56
C PRO A 21 12.68 -16.60 -12.03
N SER A 22 13.24 -17.38 -12.96
CA SER A 22 13.09 -17.15 -14.40
C SER A 22 11.63 -17.04 -14.84
N PHE A 23 10.73 -17.87 -14.29
CA PHE A 23 9.31 -17.83 -14.64
C PHE A 23 8.62 -16.48 -14.36
N ILE A 24 9.11 -15.71 -13.38
CA ILE A 24 8.58 -14.35 -13.10
C ILE A 24 9.12 -13.36 -14.13
N ILE A 25 10.41 -13.46 -14.45
CA ILE A 25 11.06 -12.60 -15.43
C ILE A 25 10.42 -12.79 -16.81
N ASP A 26 10.20 -14.05 -17.21
CA ASP A 26 9.57 -14.40 -18.49
C ASP A 26 8.14 -13.84 -18.59
N GLN A 27 7.40 -13.82 -17.47
CA GLN A 27 6.05 -13.26 -17.43
C GLN A 27 6.02 -11.73 -17.53
N MET A 28 7.13 -11.05 -17.20
CA MET A 28 7.28 -9.60 -17.31
C MET A 28 7.71 -9.14 -18.70
N TYR A 29 7.99 -10.07 -19.60
CA TYR A 29 8.15 -9.76 -21.02
C TYR A 29 6.78 -9.61 -21.67
N ILE A 30 6.36 -8.37 -21.89
CA ILE A 30 5.03 -8.00 -22.38
C ILE A 30 5.23 -7.02 -23.54
N ASP A 31 4.52 -7.24 -24.64
CA ASP A 31 4.55 -6.38 -25.84
C ASP A 31 5.96 -6.01 -26.36
N GLY A 32 6.92 -6.93 -26.21
CA GLY A 32 8.28 -6.78 -26.74
C GLY A 32 9.29 -6.14 -25.79
N ALA A 33 8.88 -5.75 -24.58
CA ALA A 33 9.72 -5.13 -23.56
C ALA A 33 9.56 -5.80 -22.20
N TYR A 34 10.54 -5.60 -21.30
CA TYR A 34 10.43 -6.04 -19.91
C TYR A 34 9.81 -4.93 -19.07
N HIS A 35 8.90 -5.30 -18.16
CA HIS A 35 8.18 -4.34 -17.32
C HIS A 35 8.43 -4.59 -15.82
N HIS A 36 8.19 -3.56 -15.01
CA HIS A 36 8.19 -3.71 -13.56
C HIS A 36 7.12 -4.72 -13.10
N PRO A 37 7.47 -5.69 -12.23
CA PRO A 37 6.54 -6.66 -11.66
C PRO A 37 5.70 -6.02 -10.54
N THR A 38 4.85 -5.06 -10.89
CA THR A 38 3.98 -4.35 -9.95
C THR A 38 3.07 -5.31 -9.20
N PHE A 39 2.59 -6.38 -9.83
CA PHE A 39 1.87 -7.47 -9.15
C PHE A 39 2.65 -8.10 -7.97
N LEU A 40 3.97 -8.32 -8.15
CA LEU A 40 4.81 -8.89 -7.10
C LEU A 40 4.93 -7.89 -5.94
N TYR A 41 5.14 -6.62 -6.25
CA TYR A 41 5.19 -5.54 -5.28
C TYR A 41 3.85 -5.41 -4.51
N GLU A 42 2.72 -5.46 -5.21
CA GLU A 42 1.37 -5.50 -4.64
C GLU A 42 1.19 -6.69 -3.69
N SER A 43 1.59 -7.89 -4.11
CA SER A 43 1.43 -9.12 -3.32
C SER A 43 2.28 -9.08 -2.05
N LEU A 44 3.55 -8.67 -2.16
CA LEU A 44 4.46 -8.53 -1.01
C LEU A 44 3.94 -7.48 -0.03
N TRP A 45 3.44 -6.35 -0.54
CA TRP A 45 2.86 -5.31 0.31
C TRP A 45 1.63 -5.83 1.07
N ASN A 46 0.70 -6.52 0.38
CA ASN A 46 -0.49 -7.08 1.02
C ASN A 46 -0.15 -8.09 2.12
N ILE A 47 0.85 -8.95 1.90
CA ILE A 47 1.34 -9.87 2.93
C ILE A 47 1.94 -9.10 4.11
N GLY A 48 2.74 -8.06 3.84
CA GLY A 48 3.29 -7.19 4.88
C GLY A 48 2.21 -6.51 5.72
N VAL A 49 1.18 -5.95 5.07
CA VAL A 49 0.01 -5.36 5.76
C VAL A 49 -0.70 -6.40 6.61
N LEU A 50 -0.95 -7.61 6.08
CA LEU A 50 -1.58 -8.69 6.84
C LEU A 50 -0.78 -9.03 8.10
N ILE A 51 0.55 -9.19 7.99
CA ILE A 51 1.42 -9.47 9.13
C ILE A 51 1.35 -8.35 10.17
N ILE A 52 1.43 -7.09 9.74
CA ILE A 52 1.34 -5.93 10.65
C ILE A 52 -0.01 -5.95 11.38
N LEU A 53 -1.11 -6.17 10.67
CA LEU A 53 -2.44 -6.22 11.29
C LEU A 53 -2.56 -7.37 12.29
N LEU A 54 -2.03 -8.56 11.97
CA LEU A 54 -2.03 -9.71 12.89
C LEU A 54 -1.18 -9.47 14.14
N LEU A 55 -0.05 -8.77 14.01
CA LEU A 55 0.79 -8.42 15.16
C LEU A 55 0.09 -7.40 16.05
N VAL A 56 -0.47 -6.36 15.45
CA VAL A 56 -1.14 -5.28 16.19
C VAL A 56 -2.42 -5.83 16.83
N SER A 57 -3.19 -6.70 16.16
CA SER A 57 -4.44 -7.30 16.66
C SER A 57 -4.28 -8.08 17.97
N ARG A 58 -3.06 -8.43 18.37
CA ARG A 58 -2.78 -9.09 19.65
C ARG A 58 -2.87 -8.14 20.85
N ASN A 59 -2.84 -6.83 20.63
CA ASN A 59 -2.90 -5.83 21.69
C ASN A 59 -4.33 -5.39 21.99
N ARG A 60 -4.57 -4.89 23.21
CA ARG A 60 -5.83 -4.24 23.59
C ARG A 60 -6.04 -3.01 22.70
N MET A 61 -6.97 -3.11 21.75
CA MET A 61 -7.31 -2.01 20.85
C MET A 61 -8.64 -1.37 21.17
N PHE A 62 -8.78 -0.12 20.76
CA PHE A 62 -10.08 0.52 20.69
C PHE A 62 -10.82 0.20 19.40
N PHE A 63 -12.14 0.33 19.43
CA PHE A 63 -13.00 0.08 18.28
C PHE A 63 -12.60 0.99 17.11
N GLY A 64 -12.37 0.41 15.94
CA GLY A 64 -11.93 1.14 14.74
C GLY A 64 -10.41 1.32 14.60
N GLN A 65 -9.59 0.96 15.59
CA GLN A 65 -8.13 1.13 15.50
C GLN A 65 -7.50 0.29 14.37
N ILE A 66 -7.90 -0.97 14.25
CA ILE A 66 -7.43 -1.87 13.17
C ILE A 66 -7.82 -1.31 11.79
N PHE A 67 -9.04 -0.78 11.67
CA PHE A 67 -9.52 -0.16 10.45
C PHE A 67 -8.67 1.04 10.04
N LEU A 68 -8.36 1.93 10.98
CA LEU A 68 -7.51 3.10 10.71
C LEU A 68 -6.10 2.70 10.29
N ILE A 69 -5.49 1.73 10.97
CA ILE A 69 -4.18 1.19 10.60
C ILE A 69 -4.21 0.59 9.20
N TYR A 70 -5.25 -0.19 8.89
CA TYR A 70 -5.43 -0.76 7.55
C TYR A 70 -5.54 0.33 6.48
N VAL A 71 -6.38 1.36 6.70
CA VAL A 71 -6.51 2.47 5.76
C VAL A 71 -5.17 3.19 5.56
N SER A 72 -4.44 3.50 6.63
CA SER A 72 -3.13 4.14 6.51
C SER A 72 -2.15 3.30 5.70
N LEU A 73 -2.02 2.00 6.02
CA LEU A 73 -1.11 1.09 5.32
C LEU A 73 -1.50 0.87 3.85
N TYR A 74 -2.80 0.73 3.59
CA TYR A 74 -3.32 0.58 2.23
C TYR A 74 -3.06 1.84 1.40
N SER A 75 -3.27 3.02 1.97
CA SER A 75 -2.96 4.31 1.32
C SER A 75 -1.48 4.44 0.97
N VAL A 76 -0.57 4.05 1.87
CA VAL A 76 0.87 4.08 1.57
C VAL A 76 1.23 3.15 0.41
N GLY A 77 0.73 1.91 0.45
CA GLY A 77 0.97 0.95 -0.64
C GLY A 77 0.42 1.45 -1.97
N ARG A 78 -0.83 1.93 -1.97
CA ARG A 78 -1.46 2.49 -3.17
C ARG A 78 -0.69 3.68 -3.72
N PHE A 79 -0.23 4.60 -2.88
CA PHE A 79 0.55 5.75 -3.36
C PHE A 79 1.81 5.32 -4.12
N TRP A 80 2.55 4.34 -3.57
CA TRP A 80 3.80 3.87 -4.17
C TRP A 80 3.57 3.02 -5.43
N ILE A 81 2.69 2.02 -5.34
CA ILE A 81 2.41 1.08 -6.44
C ILE A 81 1.77 1.80 -7.62
N GLU A 82 0.83 2.72 -7.35
CA GLU A 82 0.19 3.50 -8.39
C GLU A 82 1.19 4.36 -9.16
N GLY A 83 2.26 4.84 -8.50
CA GLY A 83 3.33 5.57 -9.15
C GLY A 83 4.09 4.74 -10.20
N LEU A 84 4.12 3.41 -10.06
CA LEU A 84 4.85 2.50 -10.93
C LEU A 84 4.01 1.95 -12.09
N ARG A 85 2.67 1.97 -11.99
CA ARG A 85 1.77 1.43 -13.02
C ARG A 85 1.85 2.27 -14.30
N THR A 86 1.41 1.77 -15.43
CA THR A 86 1.23 2.58 -16.65
C THR A 86 -0.24 2.87 -16.93
N ASP A 87 -1.14 1.97 -16.54
CA ASP A 87 -2.57 2.01 -16.88
C ASP A 87 -3.46 2.69 -15.82
N SER A 88 -2.97 3.76 -15.21
CA SER A 88 -3.68 4.43 -14.12
C SER A 88 -4.61 5.54 -14.59
N LEU A 89 -5.71 5.73 -13.86
CA LEU A 89 -6.61 6.86 -14.10
C LEU A 89 -5.91 8.18 -13.72
N MET A 90 -5.54 8.95 -14.74
CA MET A 90 -4.89 10.26 -14.58
C MET A 90 -5.91 11.32 -14.15
N LEU A 91 -5.60 12.04 -13.07
CA LEU A 91 -6.32 13.26 -12.68
C LEU A 91 -5.72 14.50 -13.35
N THR A 92 -4.40 14.48 -13.54
CA THR A 92 -3.63 15.54 -14.20
C THR A 92 -2.47 14.87 -14.95
N ALA A 93 -1.79 15.58 -15.84
CA ALA A 93 -0.66 15.07 -16.63
C ALA A 93 0.39 14.30 -15.80
N ASN A 94 0.60 14.67 -14.54
CA ASN A 94 1.58 14.05 -13.65
C ASN A 94 0.98 13.45 -12.36
N LEU A 95 -0.34 13.53 -12.16
CA LEU A 95 -0.99 13.09 -10.92
C LEU A 95 -2.07 12.08 -11.20
N ARG A 96 -1.98 10.94 -10.51
CA ARG A 96 -2.94 9.85 -10.61
C ARG A 96 -4.03 10.02 -9.56
N MET A 97 -5.28 9.70 -9.92
CA MET A 97 -6.42 9.78 -9.01
C MET A 97 -6.19 8.99 -7.72
N ALA A 98 -5.65 7.78 -7.85
CA ALA A 98 -5.38 6.92 -6.71
C ALA A 98 -4.26 7.46 -5.80
N GLN A 99 -3.30 8.25 -6.31
CA GLN A 99 -2.30 8.91 -5.46
C GLN A 99 -2.93 10.01 -4.60
N VAL A 100 -3.79 10.84 -5.19
CA VAL A 100 -4.49 11.90 -4.46
C VAL A 100 -5.41 11.31 -3.40
N LEU A 101 -6.20 10.29 -3.76
CA LEU A 101 -7.07 9.60 -2.81
C LEU A 101 -6.27 8.94 -1.69
N SER A 102 -5.11 8.37 -2.01
CA SER A 102 -4.22 7.78 -1.00
C SER A 102 -3.74 8.81 0.01
N ILE A 103 -3.32 10.00 -0.43
CA ILE A 103 -2.89 11.08 0.47
C ILE A 103 -4.04 11.53 1.38
N VAL A 104 -5.23 11.74 0.82
CA VAL A 104 -6.42 12.17 1.58
C VAL A 104 -6.78 11.14 2.66
N LEU A 105 -6.82 9.85 2.29
CA LEU A 105 -7.13 8.76 3.22
C LEU A 105 -6.02 8.57 4.28
N LEU A 106 -4.75 8.75 3.91
CA LEU A 106 -3.64 8.66 4.85
C LEU A 106 -3.73 9.77 5.90
N ILE A 107 -3.91 11.02 5.48
CA ILE A 107 -4.05 12.15 6.41
C ILE A 107 -5.29 11.97 7.29
N GLY A 108 -6.44 11.62 6.68
CA GLY A 108 -7.68 11.39 7.42
C GLY A 108 -7.55 10.29 8.47
N SER A 109 -6.97 9.14 8.10
CA SER A 109 -6.77 8.02 9.03
C SER A 109 -5.85 8.37 10.21
N ILE A 110 -4.76 9.11 9.96
CA ILE A 110 -3.84 9.57 11.01
C ILE A 110 -4.52 10.55 11.97
N LEU A 111 -5.23 11.55 11.44
CA LEU A 111 -5.95 12.53 12.26
C LEU A 111 -7.02 11.88 13.13
N THR A 112 -7.82 10.97 12.55
CA THR A 112 -8.83 10.22 13.30
C THR A 112 -8.19 9.31 14.36
N TYR A 113 -7.06 8.67 14.05
CA TYR A 113 -6.34 7.83 15.01
C TYR A 113 -5.87 8.64 16.23
N ILE A 114 -5.27 9.81 16.00
CA ILE A 114 -4.80 10.70 17.09
C ILE A 114 -5.97 11.20 17.93
N TYR A 115 -7.07 11.62 17.30
CA TYR A 115 -8.27 12.10 17.99
C TYR A 115 -8.89 11.02 18.91
N LEU A 116 -9.08 9.80 18.38
CA LEU A 116 -9.66 8.70 19.15
C LEU A 116 -8.75 8.23 20.29
N LYS A 117 -7.44 8.24 20.07
CA LYS A 117 -6.47 7.90 21.11
C LYS A 117 -6.54 8.89 22.28
N LYS A 118 -6.59 10.20 21.98
CA LYS A 118 -6.67 11.25 22.99
C LYS A 118 -7.97 11.20 23.80
N SER A 119 -9.12 11.03 23.14
CA SER A 119 -10.42 10.90 23.82
C SER A 119 -10.44 9.74 24.82
N LYS A 120 -9.84 8.59 24.47
CA LYS A 120 -9.74 7.47 25.40
C LYS A 120 -8.83 7.70 26.60
N GLU A 121 -7.75 8.48 26.43
CA GLU A 121 -6.86 8.84 27.52
C GLU A 121 -7.55 9.81 28.51
N GLU A 122 -8.36 10.74 27.99
CA GLU A 122 -9.19 11.66 28.79
C GLU A 122 -10.27 10.92 29.61
N ASP A 123 -11.00 9.99 28.98
CA ASP A 123 -12.01 9.16 29.67
C ASP A 123 -11.41 8.32 30.81
N LEU A 124 -10.20 7.78 30.59
CA LEU A 124 -9.50 6.98 31.60
C LEU A 124 -9.07 7.83 32.80
N HIS A 125 -8.65 9.08 32.59
CA HIS A 125 -8.25 9.98 33.67
C HIS A 125 -9.45 10.50 34.48
N GLY A 126 -10.57 10.82 33.81
CA GLY A 126 -11.79 11.29 34.48
C GLY A 126 -12.51 10.21 35.31
N SER A 127 -12.25 8.93 35.04
CA SER A 127 -12.79 7.79 35.81
C SER A 127 -12.08 7.56 37.15
N ILE A 128 -10.91 8.15 37.39
CA ILE A 128 -10.05 7.87 38.55
C ILE A 128 -10.14 8.98 39.63
N THR A 129 -10.72 10.13 39.29
CA THR A 129 -11.00 11.27 40.20
C THR A 129 -12.45 11.29 40.65
#